data_AF-A0A4R5KJT3-F1
#
_entry.id   AF-A0A4R5KJT3-F1
#
_cell.length_a   1.000
_cell.length_b   1.000
_cell.length_c   1.000
_cell.angle_alpha   90.00
_cell.angle_beta   90.00
_cell.angle_gamma   90.00
#
_symmetry.space_group_name_H-M   'P 1'
#
loop_
_entity.id
_entity.type
_entity.pdbx_description
1 polymer ?
#
loop_
_entity_poly.entity_id
_entity_poly.type
_entity_poly.pdbx_seq_one_letter_code
_entity_poly.pdbx_strand_id
1 'polypeptide(L)'
;MSVQQTEKEKHLQMIYKNNVVIAKDGDRIIVVHSKRSVKPLVPFEITQEVLDQWKKRDSRVAETVTPYKELFASSVNSINDLIVVSDFNEIEFSED
;
A
#
# COMPACT_ATOMS: atom_id res chain seq x y z
N MET A 1 11.97 25.32 -0.14
CA MET A 1 11.03 24.20 0.08
C MET A 1 11.79 22.92 -0.15
N SER A 2 11.88 22.08 0.89
CA SER A 2 12.68 20.86 0.83
C SER A 2 11.94 19.79 0.03
N VAL A 3 12.64 19.10 -0.86
CA VAL A 3 12.12 18.04 -1.76
C VAL A 3 11.25 17.01 -1.02
N GLN A 4 11.62 16.70 0.23
CA GLN A 4 10.90 15.80 1.13
C GLN A 4 9.46 16.24 1.50
N GLN A 5 9.17 17.55 1.55
CA GLN A 5 7.80 18.03 1.82
C GLN A 5 6.90 17.78 0.62
N THR A 6 7.42 17.99 -0.59
CA THR A 6 6.66 17.83 -1.84
C THR A 6 6.29 16.36 -2.09
N GLU A 7 7.16 15.43 -1.70
CA GLU A 7 6.90 13.99 -1.82
C GLU A 7 5.85 13.50 -0.82
N LYS A 8 5.88 13.97 0.43
CA LYS A 8 4.84 13.65 1.43
C LYS A 8 3.47 14.18 1.02
N GLU A 9 3.38 15.40 0.49
CA GLU A 9 2.12 15.96 -0.01
C GLU A 9 1.57 15.18 -1.20
N LYS A 10 2.43 14.77 -2.15
CA LYS A 10 2.03 13.89 -3.25
C LYS A 10 1.53 12.53 -2.75
N HIS A 11 2.21 11.94 -1.76
CA HIS A 11 1.80 10.68 -1.17
C HIS A 11 0.45 10.77 -0.47
N LEU A 12 0.22 11.84 0.30
CA LEU A 12 -1.09 12.10 0.91
C LEU A 12 -2.18 12.29 -0.14
N GLN A 13 -1.92 13.03 -1.21
CA GLN A 13 -2.87 13.17 -2.32
C GLN A 13 -3.16 11.83 -3.02
N MET A 14 -2.16 10.94 -3.14
CA MET A 14 -2.37 9.58 -3.67
C MET A 14 -3.27 8.76 -2.74
N ILE A 15 -3.07 8.83 -1.43
CA ILE A 15 -3.91 8.17 -0.42
C ILE A 15 -5.36 8.68 -0.50
N TYR A 16 -5.56 10.00 -0.59
CA TYR A 16 -6.91 10.56 -0.63
C TYR A 16 -7.69 10.26 -1.92
N LYS A 17 -6.99 10.03 -3.04
CA LYS A 17 -7.61 9.77 -4.35
C LYS A 17 -7.79 8.29 -4.65
N ASN A 18 -7.00 7.42 -4.04
CA ASN A 18 -6.96 6.00 -4.34
C ASN A 18 -7.47 5.18 -3.17
N ASN A 19 -8.13 4.07 -3.48
CA ASN A 19 -8.61 3.15 -2.45
C ASN A 19 -7.47 2.33 -1.86
N VAL A 20 -6.41 2.13 -2.66
CA VAL A 20 -5.23 1.35 -2.30
C VAL A 20 -4.00 2.05 -2.86
N VAL A 21 -2.95 2.16 -2.07
CA VAL A 21 -1.64 2.64 -2.50
C VAL A 21 -0.62 1.55 -2.21
N ILE A 22 0.20 1.26 -3.20
CA ILE A 22 1.15 0.15 -3.18
C ILE A 22 2.54 0.71 -3.47
N ALA A 23 3.48 0.44 -2.59
CA ALA A 23 4.89 0.72 -2.79
C ALA A 23 5.59 -0.52 -3.33
N LYS A 24 6.28 -0.37 -4.45
CA LYS A 24 7.14 -1.42 -5.00
C LYS A 24 8.58 -1.20 -4.53
N ASP A 25 9.11 -2.15 -3.76
CA ASP A 25 10.47 -2.14 -3.22
C ASP A 25 11.24 -3.34 -3.82
N GLY A 26 11.76 -3.15 -5.04
CA GLY A 26 12.36 -4.25 -5.81
C GLY A 26 11.31 -5.30 -6.18
N ASP A 27 11.52 -6.54 -5.73
CA ASP A 27 10.57 -7.65 -5.92
C ASP A 27 9.41 -7.65 -4.92
N ARG A 28 9.45 -6.81 -3.89
CA ARG A 28 8.40 -6.74 -2.86
C ARG A 28 7.31 -5.77 -3.24
N ILE A 29 6.06 -6.20 -3.06
CA ILE A 29 4.87 -5.40 -3.33
C ILE A 29 4.19 -5.15 -1.99
N ILE A 30 4.34 -3.93 -1.47
CA ILE A 30 3.87 -3.57 -0.13
C ILE A 30 2.66 -2.67 -0.27
N VAL A 31 1.52 -3.11 0.25
CA VAL A 31 0.33 -2.28 0.42
C VAL A 31 0.59 -1.35 1.58
N VAL A 32 0.73 -0.06 1.28
CA VAL A 32 1.05 0.97 2.27
C VAL A 32 -0.18 1.71 2.77
N HIS A 33 -1.23 1.68 1.96
CA HIS A 33 -2.53 2.19 2.32
C HIS A 33 -3.61 1.35 1.65
N SER A 34 -4.66 1.07 2.38
CA SER A 34 -5.89 0.49 1.89
C SER A 34 -7.06 1.22 2.58
N LYS A 35 -8.23 1.22 1.95
CA LYS A 35 -9.46 1.69 2.57
C LYS A 35 -9.70 0.96 3.88
N ARG A 36 -10.35 1.63 4.83
CA ARG A 36 -10.73 1.04 6.13
C ARG A 36 -11.63 -0.19 6.01
N SER A 37 -12.32 -0.36 4.89
CA SER A 37 -13.12 -1.55 4.58
C SER A 37 -12.28 -2.76 4.18
N VAL A 38 -10.96 -2.59 4.02
CA VAL A 38 -10.04 -3.65 3.64
C VAL A 38 -9.16 -3.99 4.84
N LYS A 39 -9.06 -5.28 5.18
CA LYS A 39 -8.09 -5.77 6.15
C LYS A 39 -6.96 -6.54 5.43
N PRO A 40 -5.72 -6.50 5.96
CA PRO A 40 -5.30 -5.80 7.17
C PRO A 40 -5.23 -4.26 7.03
N LEU A 41 -5.48 -3.56 8.16
CA LEU A 41 -5.45 -2.09 8.24
C LEU A 41 -4.03 -1.52 8.41
N VAL A 42 -3.06 -2.39 8.67
CA VAL A 42 -1.64 -2.07 8.76
C VAL A 42 -0.96 -2.36 7.44
N PRO A 43 0.18 -1.74 7.12
CA PRO A 43 0.93 -2.09 5.92
C PRO A 43 1.27 -3.58 5.86
N PHE A 44 1.14 -4.18 4.68
CA PHE A 44 1.34 -5.62 4.47
C PHE A 44 1.90 -5.89 3.08
N GLU A 45 2.59 -7.00 2.92
CA GLU A 45 3.13 -7.45 1.64
C GLU A 45 2.11 -8.32 0.92
N ILE A 46 2.02 -8.19 -0.40
CA ILE A 46 1.18 -9.03 -1.25
C ILE A 46 2.00 -9.64 -2.38
N THR A 47 1.50 -10.73 -2.95
CA THR A 47 2.07 -11.29 -4.17
C THR A 47 1.60 -10.51 -5.41
N GLN A 48 2.33 -10.67 -6.52
CA GLN A 48 1.93 -10.09 -7.81
C GLN A 48 0.56 -10.60 -8.27
N GLU A 49 0.23 -11.86 -7.99
CA GLU A 49 -1.08 -12.44 -8.31
C GLU A 49 -2.22 -11.75 -7.55
N VAL A 50 -2.03 -11.48 -6.25
CA VAL A 50 -2.98 -10.74 -5.42
C VAL A 50 -3.17 -9.32 -5.96
N LEU A 51 -2.08 -8.65 -6.36
CA LEU A 51 -2.14 -7.33 -6.98
C LEU A 51 -2.96 -7.34 -8.28
N ASP A 52 -2.73 -8.30 -9.16
CA ASP A 52 -3.45 -8.41 -10.43
C ASP A 52 -4.94 -8.69 -10.22
N GLN A 53 -5.30 -9.51 -9.23
CA GLN A 53 -6.71 -9.72 -8.85
C GLN A 53 -7.33 -8.45 -8.28
N TRP A 54 -6.61 -7.72 -7.43
CA TRP A 54 -7.11 -6.50 -6.83
C TRP A 54 -7.35 -5.40 -7.86
N LYS A 55 -6.43 -5.21 -8.82
CA LYS A 55 -6.61 -4.27 -9.93
C LYS A 55 -7.81 -4.61 -10.82
N LYS A 56 -8.16 -5.88 -10.95
CA LYS A 56 -9.37 -6.31 -11.67
C LYS A 56 -10.65 -5.98 -10.88
N ARG A 57 -10.59 -6.05 -9.55
CA ARG A 57 -11.73 -5.75 -8.67
C ARG A 57 -11.93 -4.25 -8.42
N ASP A 58 -10.84 -3.50 -8.27
CA ASP A 58 -10.84 -2.08 -7.92
C ASP A 58 -9.97 -1.28 -8.90
N SER A 59 -10.58 -0.30 -9.57
CA SER A 59 -9.89 0.58 -10.52
C SER A 59 -9.10 1.70 -9.87
N ARG A 60 -9.22 1.88 -8.54
CA ARG A 60 -8.53 2.92 -7.75
C ARG A 60 -7.35 2.35 -6.96
N VAL A 61 -6.57 1.48 -7.59
CA VAL A 61 -5.31 0.97 -7.05
C VAL A 61 -4.17 1.79 -7.68
N ALA A 62 -3.42 2.50 -6.85
CA ALA A 62 -2.25 3.27 -7.30
C ALA A 62 -0.94 2.60 -6.87
N GLU A 63 0.03 2.63 -7.77
CA GLU A 63 1.39 2.17 -7.51
C GLU A 63 2.34 3.37 -7.38
N THR A 64 3.26 3.28 -6.44
CA THR A 64 4.36 4.21 -6.28
C THR A 64 5.70 3.48 -6.38
N VAL A 65 6.65 4.14 -7.03
CA VAL A 65 8.05 3.70 -7.16
C VAL A 65 8.85 4.10 -5.90
N THR A 66 8.28 4.95 -5.05
CA THR A 66 8.93 5.35 -3.81
C THR A 66 8.98 4.15 -2.86
N PRO A 67 10.16 3.79 -2.35
CA PRO A 67 10.33 2.66 -1.45
C PRO A 67 9.58 2.88 -0.13
N TYR A 68 9.04 1.81 0.44
CA TYR A 68 8.26 1.87 1.69
C TYR A 68 9.03 2.55 2.83
N LYS A 69 10.34 2.33 2.90
CA LYS A 69 11.27 2.96 3.85
C LYS A 69 11.22 4.47 3.84
N GLU A 70 11.12 5.08 2.65
CA GLU A 70 11.11 6.53 2.50
C GLU A 70 9.74 7.14 2.79
N LEU A 71 8.66 6.40 2.48
CA LEU A 71 7.29 6.83 2.79
C LEU A 71 7.01 6.86 4.30
N PHE A 72 7.60 5.94 5.07
CA PHE A 72 7.34 5.78 6.51
C PHE A 72 8.56 6.04 7.41
N ALA A 73 9.58 6.73 6.89
CA ALA A 73 10.91 7.00 7.50
C ALA A 73 10.93 7.61 8.92
N SER A 74 9.78 7.88 9.55
CA SER A 74 9.71 8.46 10.90
C SER A 74 8.81 7.73 11.91
N SER A 75 8.06 6.69 11.52
CA SER A 75 7.02 6.14 12.43
C SER A 75 6.92 4.63 12.53
N VAL A 76 7.56 3.84 11.67
CA VAL A 76 7.37 2.38 11.68
C VAL A 76 8.73 1.67 11.61
N ASN A 77 9.27 1.33 12.78
CA ASN A 77 10.59 0.73 12.96
C ASN A 77 10.66 -0.77 12.59
N SER A 78 9.66 -1.34 11.90
CA SER A 78 9.58 -2.78 11.68
C SER A 78 9.07 -3.13 10.29
N ILE A 79 9.93 -2.98 9.28
CA ILE A 79 9.71 -3.56 7.94
C ILE A 79 9.86 -5.09 7.97
N ASN A 80 10.44 -5.61 9.06
CA ASN A 80 10.72 -7.03 9.23
C ASN A 80 9.50 -7.86 9.69
N ASP A 81 8.36 -7.23 10.02
CA ASP A 81 7.14 -7.89 10.50
C ASP A 81 5.90 -7.56 9.63
N LEU A 82 6.10 -7.26 8.34
CA LEU A 82 4.97 -7.09 7.43
C LEU A 82 4.29 -8.45 7.23
N ILE A 83 2.96 -8.48 7.41
CA ILE A 83 2.14 -9.65 7.12
C ILE A 83 2.24 -9.90 5.61
N VAL A 84 2.56 -11.14 5.21
CA VAL A 84 2.55 -11.52 3.80
C VAL A 84 1.21 -12.15 3.49
N VAL A 85 0.42 -11.48 2.66
CA VAL A 85 -0.86 -11.97 2.18
C VAL A 85 -0.64 -12.62 0.82
N SER A 86 -0.81 -13.93 0.79
CA SER A 86 -0.51 -14.75 -0.40
C SER A 86 -1.76 -14.98 -1.23
N ASP A 87 -2.92 -14.97 -0.60
CA ASP A 87 -4.20 -15.23 -1.22
C ASP A 87 -5.11 -13.99 -1.15
N PHE A 88 -5.80 -13.69 -2.25
CA PHE A 88 -6.69 -12.54 -2.31
C PHE A 88 -7.90 -12.70 -1.36
N ASN A 89 -8.28 -13.93 -1.01
CA ASN A 89 -9.36 -14.20 -0.06
C ASN A 89 -8.96 -13.94 1.40
N GLU A 90 -7.67 -13.84 1.72
CA GLU A 90 -7.21 -13.40 3.03
C GLU A 90 -7.43 -11.90 3.24
N ILE A 91 -7.70 -11.17 2.15
CA ILE A 91 -8.08 -9.76 2.19
C ILE A 91 -9.58 -9.67 2.46
N GLU A 92 -9.96 -9.35 3.69
CA GLU A 92 -11.37 -9.10 4.00
C GLU A 92 -11.82 -7.77 3.40
N PHE A 93 -12.84 -7.81 2.55
CA PHE A 93 -13.56 -6.65 2.05
C PHE A 93 -14.88 -6.53 2.81
N SER A 94 -14.95 -5.62 3.78
CA SER A 94 -16.23 -5.25 4.40
C SER A 94 -16.98 -4.34 3.43
N GLU A 95 -17.93 -4.89 2.68
CA GLU A 95 -18.88 -4.08 1.90
C GLU A 95 -19.85 -3.40 2.89
N ASP A 96 -19.89 -2.07 2.86
CA ASP A 96 -20.91 -1.24 3.50
C ASP A 96 -21.89 -0.76 2.42
#